data_AF-A0A1C6GYL9-F1
#
_entry.id   AF-A0A1C6GYL9-F1
#
_cell.length_a   1.000
_cell.length_b   1.000
_cell.length_c   1.000
_cell.angle_alpha   90.00
_cell.angle_beta   90.00
_cell.angle_gamma   90.00
#
_symmetry.space_group_name_H-M   'P 1'
#
loop_
_entity.id
_entity.type
_entity.pdbx_description
1 polymer ?
#
loop_
_entity_poly.entity_id
_entity_poly.type
_entity_poly.pdbx_seq_one_letter_code
_entity_poly.pdbx_strand_id
1 'polypeptide(L)'
;MEKDDVLHDALLNSYRILSPRIYDFKKMMYTPGYAGDDFMNVDPYFISDKKKKEGICLSVKGLTNGAVAVLYPEVIKKLVELMDGDFYVVFSSVHEALIHSSKLCSLEELENLLRTSNSRMTFQKEFLTDKVYYYCREEDKFIMLQGSLKMLVTTIRMDEEN
;
A
#
# COMPACT_ATOMS: atom_id res chain seq x y z
N MET A 1 -12.63 24.79 7.23
CA MET A 1 -12.10 23.48 6.83
C MET A 1 -11.31 22.96 8.01
N GLU A 2 -11.76 21.86 8.58
CA GLU A 2 -10.97 21.16 9.57
C GLU A 2 -9.80 20.45 8.88
N LYS A 3 -8.78 20.07 9.65
CA LYS A 3 -7.55 19.47 9.10
C LYS A 3 -7.84 18.16 8.36
N ASP A 4 -8.83 17.41 8.83
CA ASP A 4 -9.20 16.11 8.27
C ASP A 4 -9.92 16.26 6.93
N ASP A 5 -10.77 17.29 6.77
CA ASP A 5 -11.41 17.63 5.49
C ASP A 5 -10.36 17.93 4.40
N VAL A 6 -9.35 18.73 4.75
CA VAL A 6 -8.28 19.13 3.81
C VAL A 6 -7.51 17.90 3.34
N LEU A 7 -7.21 16.96 4.25
CA LEU A 7 -6.50 15.73 3.92
C LEU A 7 -7.35 14.82 3.05
N HIS A 8 -8.62 14.64 3.40
CA HIS A 8 -9.57 13.85 2.62
C HIS A 8 -9.67 14.37 1.18
N ASP A 9 -9.88 15.67 1.01
CA ASP A 9 -9.93 16.33 -0.29
C ASP A 9 -8.61 16.16 -1.06
N ALA A 10 -7.47 16.28 -0.38
CA ALA A 10 -6.16 16.08 -1.00
C ALA A 10 -5.98 14.64 -1.52
N LEU A 11 -6.44 13.64 -0.77
CA LEU A 11 -6.39 12.23 -1.19
C LEU A 11 -7.32 11.96 -2.37
N LEU A 12 -8.55 12.47 -2.35
CA LEU A 12 -9.49 12.35 -3.47
C LEU A 12 -8.98 13.03 -4.74
N ASN A 13 -8.44 14.24 -4.61
CA ASN A 13 -7.85 14.98 -5.73
C ASN A 13 -6.62 14.25 -6.28
N SER A 14 -5.78 13.71 -5.40
CA SER A 14 -4.61 12.92 -5.80
C SER A 14 -5.03 11.65 -6.54
N TYR A 15 -6.02 10.90 -6.04
CA TYR A 15 -6.55 9.72 -6.72
C TYR A 15 -7.06 10.02 -8.15
N ARG A 16 -7.74 11.16 -8.33
CA ARG A 16 -8.24 11.61 -9.65
C ARG A 16 -7.12 11.93 -10.64
N ILE A 17 -5.99 12.45 -10.16
CA ILE A 17 -4.84 12.86 -10.99
C ILE A 17 -3.85 11.69 -11.19
N LEU A 18 -3.62 10.92 -10.13
CA LEU A 18 -2.63 9.87 -10.01
C LEU A 18 -3.34 8.53 -9.81
N SER A 19 -3.83 7.97 -10.92
CA SER A 19 -4.53 6.70 -10.88
C SER A 19 -3.62 5.58 -10.34
N PRO A 20 -4.11 4.76 -9.39
CA PRO A 20 -3.32 3.68 -8.79
C PRO A 20 -3.01 2.59 -9.82
N ARG A 21 -1.83 1.99 -9.68
CA ARG A 21 -1.28 0.97 -10.58
C ARG A 21 -0.68 -0.17 -9.80
N ILE A 22 -0.85 -1.39 -10.31
CA ILE A 22 -0.14 -2.57 -9.82
C ILE A 22 1.00 -2.91 -10.77
N TYR A 23 2.20 -3.10 -10.21
CA TYR A 23 3.38 -3.42 -10.99
C TYR A 23 3.73 -4.91 -10.85
N ASP A 24 3.91 -5.56 -11.99
CA ASP A 24 4.47 -6.91 -12.05
C ASP A 24 5.90 -6.86 -12.59
N PHE A 25 6.83 -7.40 -11.81
CA PHE A 25 8.25 -7.35 -12.13
C PHE A 25 8.58 -8.05 -13.46
N LYS A 26 7.91 -9.17 -13.79
CA LYS A 26 8.15 -9.85 -15.08
C LYS A 26 7.66 -8.97 -16.23
N LYS A 27 6.48 -8.34 -16.11
CA LYS A 27 6.00 -7.39 -17.12
C LYS A 27 6.94 -6.21 -17.28
N MET A 28 7.45 -5.64 -16.18
CA MET A 28 8.45 -4.55 -16.23
C MET A 28 9.72 -4.94 -16.98
N MET A 29 10.21 -6.17 -16.81
CA MET A 29 11.44 -6.63 -17.45
C MET A 29 11.27 -6.96 -18.93
N TYR A 30 10.10 -7.48 -19.33
CA TYR A 30 9.90 -8.06 -20.67
C TYR A 30 8.93 -7.30 -21.57
N THR A 31 8.21 -6.28 -21.05
CA THR A 31 7.22 -5.51 -21.82
C THR A 31 7.66 -4.06 -21.95
N PRO A 32 8.22 -3.65 -23.10
CA PRO A 32 8.60 -2.27 -23.35
C PRO A 32 7.42 -1.31 -23.16
N GLY A 33 7.65 -0.22 -22.42
CA GLY A 33 6.62 0.79 -22.15
C GLY A 33 5.57 0.39 -21.11
N TYR A 34 5.75 -0.75 -20.41
CA TYR A 34 4.88 -1.13 -19.30
C TYR A 34 4.88 -0.07 -18.20
N ALA A 35 3.70 0.42 -17.85
CA ALA A 35 3.49 1.52 -16.89
C ALA A 35 2.57 1.11 -15.72
N GLY A 36 2.54 -0.19 -15.40
CA GLY A 36 1.63 -0.77 -14.42
C GLY A 36 0.25 -1.09 -15.00
N ASP A 37 -0.37 -2.14 -14.49
CA ASP A 37 -1.77 -2.47 -14.80
C ASP A 37 -2.69 -1.56 -13.96
N ASP A 38 -3.89 -1.27 -14.47
CA ASP A 38 -4.86 -0.45 -13.77
C ASP A 38 -5.44 -1.17 -12.54
N PHE A 39 -5.02 -0.74 -11.34
CA PHE A 39 -5.34 -1.42 -10.10
C PHE A 39 -6.86 -1.52 -9.84
N MET A 40 -7.62 -0.48 -10.17
CA MET A 40 -9.06 -0.45 -9.92
C MET A 40 -9.84 -1.44 -10.80
N ASN A 41 -9.27 -1.80 -11.96
CA ASN A 41 -9.84 -2.73 -12.92
C ASN A 41 -9.26 -4.16 -12.79
N VAL A 42 -8.47 -4.43 -11.76
CA VAL A 42 -8.00 -5.80 -11.47
C VAL A 42 -9.17 -6.60 -10.90
N ASP A 43 -9.40 -7.76 -11.51
CA ASP A 43 -10.34 -8.75 -10.99
C ASP A 43 -9.72 -9.45 -9.76
N PRO A 44 -10.38 -9.42 -8.59
CA PRO A 44 -9.90 -10.05 -7.38
C PRO A 44 -9.60 -11.54 -7.47
N TYR A 45 -10.31 -12.26 -8.33
CA TYR A 45 -10.14 -13.70 -8.50
C TYR A 45 -8.86 -14.05 -9.26
N PHE A 46 -8.19 -13.07 -9.88
CA PHE A 46 -6.94 -13.29 -10.63
C PHE A 46 -5.68 -13.15 -9.78
N ILE A 47 -5.77 -12.59 -8.56
CA ILE A 47 -4.61 -12.52 -7.65
C ILE A 47 -4.54 -13.81 -6.83
N SER A 48 -3.65 -14.72 -7.22
CA SER A 48 -3.40 -15.97 -6.47
C SER A 48 -2.90 -15.72 -5.04
N ASP A 49 -3.16 -16.66 -4.12
CA ASP A 49 -2.63 -16.62 -2.75
C ASP A 49 -1.10 -16.51 -2.70
N LYS A 50 -0.43 -17.14 -3.65
CA LYS A 50 1.02 -16.99 -3.81
C LYS A 50 1.41 -15.52 -4.00
N LYS A 51 0.70 -14.78 -4.87
CA LYS A 51 0.96 -13.35 -5.10
C LYS A 51 0.57 -12.51 -3.88
N LYS A 52 -0.52 -12.84 -3.19
CA LYS A 52 -0.92 -12.18 -1.93
C LYS A 52 0.11 -12.38 -0.82
N LYS A 53 0.81 -13.51 -0.80
CA LYS A 53 1.93 -13.80 0.10
C LYS A 53 3.21 -13.08 -0.32
N GLU A 54 3.58 -13.15 -1.59
CA GLU A 54 4.79 -12.51 -2.12
C GLU A 54 4.73 -10.97 -2.10
N GLY A 55 3.51 -10.41 -2.07
CA GLY A 55 3.26 -8.99 -2.06
C GLY A 55 2.84 -8.47 -3.44
N ILE A 56 1.83 -7.61 -3.46
CA ILE A 56 1.50 -6.81 -4.65
C ILE A 56 2.21 -5.46 -4.57
N CYS A 57 2.81 -5.02 -5.67
CA CYS A 57 3.46 -3.72 -5.74
C CYS A 57 2.46 -2.66 -6.20
N LEU A 58 2.04 -1.79 -5.29
CA LEU A 58 1.12 -0.69 -5.53
C LEU A 58 1.90 0.62 -5.69
N SER A 59 1.57 1.36 -6.74
CA SER A 59 2.12 2.69 -7.01
C SER A 59 1.13 3.48 -7.88
N VAL A 60 1.62 4.50 -8.59
CA VAL A 60 0.89 5.29 -9.58
C VAL A 60 1.69 5.33 -10.88
N LYS A 61 1.06 5.74 -11.98
CA LYS A 61 1.76 5.91 -13.26
C LYS A 61 2.95 6.88 -13.11
N GLY A 62 4.14 6.46 -13.54
CA GLY A 62 5.35 7.26 -13.45
C GLY A 62 6.08 7.17 -12.10
N LEU A 63 5.60 6.32 -11.18
CA LEU A 63 6.24 5.95 -9.92
C LEU A 63 6.55 7.12 -8.99
N THR A 64 5.99 8.31 -9.18
CA THR A 64 6.33 9.48 -8.35
C THR A 64 5.41 9.56 -7.15
N ASN A 65 5.97 9.47 -5.93
CA ASN A 65 5.23 9.46 -4.66
C ASN A 65 4.10 8.40 -4.60
N GLY A 66 4.22 7.31 -5.37
CA GLY A 66 3.13 6.36 -5.56
C GLY A 66 2.80 5.53 -4.33
N ALA A 67 3.71 5.46 -3.35
CA ALA A 67 3.49 4.69 -2.12
C ALA A 67 2.26 5.17 -1.34
N VAL A 68 1.94 6.47 -1.40
CA VAL A 68 0.78 7.05 -0.70
C VAL A 68 -0.55 6.63 -1.31
N ALA A 69 -0.55 6.02 -2.50
CA ALA A 69 -1.78 5.55 -3.14
C ALA A 69 -2.52 4.49 -2.32
N VAL A 70 -1.82 3.79 -1.42
CA VAL A 70 -2.43 2.87 -0.45
C VAL A 70 -3.43 3.57 0.48
N LEU A 71 -3.30 4.89 0.66
CA LEU A 71 -4.17 5.69 1.53
C LEU A 71 -5.42 6.22 0.81
N TYR A 72 -5.58 5.95 -0.49
CA TYR A 72 -6.78 6.38 -1.21
C TYR A 72 -7.98 5.54 -0.76
N PRO A 73 -9.13 6.16 -0.41
CA PRO A 73 -10.29 5.42 0.12
C PRO A 73 -10.71 4.23 -0.74
N GLU A 74 -10.85 4.45 -2.04
CA GLU A 74 -11.29 3.41 -2.99
C GLU A 74 -10.24 2.32 -3.20
N VAL A 75 -8.95 2.65 -3.01
CA VAL A 75 -7.87 1.66 -3.05
C VAL A 75 -7.93 0.76 -1.83
N ILE A 76 -8.17 1.31 -0.65
CA ILE A 76 -8.29 0.54 0.60
C ILE A 76 -9.44 -0.47 0.51
N LYS A 77 -10.62 -0.02 0.07
CA LYS A 77 -11.80 -0.89 -0.15
C LYS A 77 -11.45 -2.04 -1.09
N LYS A 78 -10.80 -1.74 -2.22
CA LYS A 78 -10.37 -2.76 -3.18
C LYS A 78 -9.33 -3.70 -2.60
N LEU A 79 -8.36 -3.21 -1.81
CA LEU A 79 -7.35 -4.05 -1.16
C LEU A 79 -7.97 -5.03 -0.17
N VAL A 80 -8.98 -4.63 0.59
CA VAL A 80 -9.73 -5.51 1.49
C VAL A 80 -10.39 -6.67 0.71
N GLU A 81 -11.01 -6.37 -0.44
CA GLU A 81 -11.58 -7.38 -1.32
C GLU A 81 -10.51 -8.32 -1.89
N LEU A 82 -9.41 -7.75 -2.40
CA LEU A 82 -8.30 -8.51 -2.99
C LEU A 82 -7.63 -9.43 -1.97
N MET A 83 -7.43 -8.95 -0.74
CA MET A 83 -6.74 -9.68 0.32
C MET A 83 -7.67 -10.63 1.09
N ASP A 84 -8.97 -10.57 0.84
CA ASP A 84 -10.01 -11.26 1.61
C ASP A 84 -9.90 -10.95 3.12
N GLY A 85 -9.69 -9.67 3.46
CA GLY A 85 -9.58 -9.21 4.85
C GLY A 85 -8.46 -8.21 5.08
N ASP A 86 -7.93 -8.23 6.29
CA ASP A 86 -6.86 -7.32 6.74
C ASP A 86 -5.55 -7.58 5.98
N PHE A 87 -4.71 -6.56 5.91
CA PHE A 87 -3.47 -6.63 5.15
C PHE A 87 -2.34 -5.84 5.78
N TYR A 88 -1.10 -6.26 5.48
CA TYR A 88 0.09 -5.51 5.83
C TYR A 88 0.50 -4.59 4.68
N VAL A 89 1.07 -3.44 5.04
CA VAL A 89 1.68 -2.48 4.13
C VAL A 89 3.14 -2.32 4.50
N VAL A 90 4.00 -2.57 3.51
CA VAL A 90 5.44 -2.35 3.59
C VAL A 90 5.78 -1.20 2.64
N PHE A 91 6.07 -0.03 3.18
CA PHE A 91 6.51 1.12 2.40
C PHE A 91 7.97 0.91 1.97
N SER A 92 8.17 0.33 0.79
CA SER A 92 9.51 -0.01 0.28
C SER A 92 10.29 1.21 -0.21
N SER A 93 9.61 2.26 -0.65
CA SER A 93 10.19 3.58 -0.95
C SER A 93 9.11 4.66 -1.06
N VAL A 94 9.47 5.92 -1.32
CA VAL A 94 8.52 6.96 -1.74
C VAL A 94 7.72 6.58 -2.99
N HIS A 95 8.26 5.73 -3.85
CA HIS A 95 7.70 5.40 -5.15
C HIS A 95 6.60 4.35 -5.08
N GLU A 96 6.64 3.44 -4.12
CA GLU A 96 5.75 2.28 -4.09
C GLU A 96 5.59 1.68 -2.69
N ALA A 97 4.49 0.95 -2.51
CA ALA A 97 4.22 0.17 -1.31
C ALA A 97 3.92 -1.28 -1.71
N LEU A 98 4.41 -2.24 -0.91
CA LEU A 98 4.10 -3.65 -1.05
C LEU A 98 2.97 -4.01 -0.10
N ILE A 99 1.90 -4.62 -0.63
CA ILE A 99 0.75 -5.05 0.15
C ILE A 99 0.73 -6.56 0.26
N HIS A 100 0.66 -7.08 1.49
CA HIS A 100 0.69 -8.51 1.78
C HIS A 100 -0.56 -8.92 2.56
N SER A 101 -1.09 -10.11 2.30
CA SER A 101 -2.23 -10.64 3.07
C SER A 101 -1.80 -10.94 4.51
N SER A 102 -2.59 -10.46 5.49
CA SER A 102 -2.34 -10.74 6.91
C SER A 102 -2.52 -12.21 7.27
N LYS A 103 -3.29 -12.97 6.48
CA LYS A 103 -3.55 -14.40 6.69
C LYS A 103 -2.40 -15.30 6.21
N LEU A 104 -1.56 -14.79 5.30
CA LEU A 104 -0.58 -15.60 4.56
C LEU A 104 0.89 -15.24 4.87
N CYS A 105 1.10 -14.10 5.54
CA CYS A 105 2.42 -13.58 5.92
C CYS A 105 2.49 -13.30 7.42
N SER A 106 3.66 -13.56 8.00
CA SER A 106 3.97 -13.12 9.36
C SER A 106 4.60 -11.73 9.37
N LEU A 107 4.43 -11.00 10.48
CA LEU A 107 5.08 -9.71 10.68
C LEU A 107 6.62 -9.82 10.61
N GLU A 108 7.19 -10.86 11.21
CA GLU A 108 8.64 -11.08 11.24
C GLU A 108 9.25 -11.22 9.84
N GLU A 109 8.59 -11.95 8.93
CA GLU A 109 9.01 -12.05 7.52
C GLU A 109 9.05 -10.66 6.86
N LEU A 110 8.04 -9.83 7.11
CA LEU A 110 7.91 -8.49 6.52
C LEU A 110 8.91 -7.49 7.13
N GLU A 111 9.16 -7.55 8.44
CA GLU A 111 10.18 -6.72 9.09
C GLU A 111 11.58 -7.05 8.54
N ASN A 112 11.88 -8.34 8.34
CA ASN A 112 13.14 -8.77 7.73
C ASN A 112 13.26 -8.33 6.26
N LEU A 113 12.17 -8.42 5.49
CA LEU A 113 12.11 -7.94 4.11
C LEU A 113 12.36 -6.42 4.06
N LEU A 114 11.67 -5.64 4.88
CA LEU A 114 11.80 -4.19 4.94
C LEU A 114 13.20 -3.77 5.37
N ARG A 115 13.76 -4.41 6.40
CA ARG A 115 15.15 -4.16 6.85
C ARG A 115 16.15 -4.42 5.73
N THR A 116 15.96 -5.52 4.99
CA THR A 116 16.81 -5.86 3.85
C THR A 116 16.69 -4.82 2.74
N SER A 117 15.47 -4.41 2.38
CA SER A 117 15.21 -3.36 1.38
C SER A 117 15.90 -2.06 1.75
N ASN A 118 15.69 -1.59 2.98
CA ASN A 118 16.24 -0.34 3.49
C ASN A 118 17.78 -0.37 3.56
N SER A 119 18.38 -1.50 3.92
CA SER A 119 19.85 -1.63 3.95
C SER A 119 20.52 -1.51 2.57
N ARG A 120 19.77 -1.78 1.50
CA ARG A 120 20.23 -1.68 0.11
C ARG A 120 19.89 -0.34 -0.53
N MET A 121 19.09 0.48 0.14
CA MET A 121 18.66 1.78 -0.37
C MET A 121 19.85 2.74 -0.41
N THR A 122 20.13 3.27 -1.59
CA THR A 122 21.27 4.17 -1.82
C THR A 122 20.90 5.63 -1.60
N PHE A 123 19.63 5.99 -1.82
CA PHE A 123 19.16 7.38 -1.73
C PHE A 123 18.28 7.60 -0.50
N GLN A 124 18.80 8.35 0.49
CA GLN A 124 18.06 8.62 1.73
C GLN A 124 16.70 9.31 1.52
N LYS A 125 16.53 10.09 0.44
CA LYS A 125 15.25 10.72 0.10
C LYS A 125 14.13 9.72 -0.22
N GLU A 126 14.48 8.48 -0.56
CA GLU A 126 13.52 7.43 -0.90
C GLU A 126 13.03 6.67 0.34
N PHE A 127 13.71 6.84 1.49
CA PHE A 127 13.34 6.20 2.74
C PHE A 127 12.07 6.84 3.30
N LEU A 128 11.08 6.00 3.60
CA LEU A 128 9.86 6.41 4.29
C LEU A 128 9.85 5.98 5.76
N THR A 129 10.16 4.71 6.03
CA THR A 129 9.99 4.11 7.35
C THR A 129 10.71 2.77 7.46
N ASP A 130 11.02 2.36 8.69
CA ASP A 130 11.52 1.03 9.05
C ASP A 130 10.45 0.16 9.72
N LYS A 131 9.18 0.60 9.68
CA LYS A 131 8.04 -0.08 10.31
C LYS A 131 7.11 -0.69 9.29
N VAL A 132 6.54 -1.84 9.65
CA VAL A 132 5.43 -2.46 8.89
C VAL A 132 4.13 -1.89 9.42
N TYR A 133 3.19 -1.61 8.53
CA TYR A 133 1.86 -1.13 8.89
C TYR A 133 0.85 -2.25 8.65
N TYR A 134 -0.24 -2.21 9.38
CA TYR A 134 -1.35 -3.15 9.30
C TYR A 134 -2.64 -2.39 9.12
N TYR A 135 -3.42 -2.77 8.11
CA TYR A 135 -4.78 -2.28 7.96
C TYR A 135 -5.75 -3.22 8.66
N CYS A 136 -6.47 -2.69 9.66
CA CYS A 136 -7.56 -3.38 10.30
C CYS A 136 -8.88 -2.94 9.67
N ARG A 137 -9.54 -3.84 8.94
CA ARG A 137 -10.82 -3.56 8.29
C ARG A 137 -11.93 -3.28 9.30
N GLU A 138 -11.95 -3.99 10.42
CA GLU A 138 -12.99 -3.81 11.45
C GLU A 138 -12.95 -2.41 12.06
N GLU A 139 -11.75 -1.87 12.25
CA GLU A 139 -11.52 -0.55 12.84
C GLU A 139 -11.42 0.57 11.80
N ASP A 140 -11.39 0.21 10.51
CA ASP A 140 -11.10 1.09 9.36
C ASP A 140 -9.83 1.95 9.55
N LYS A 141 -8.74 1.30 10.01
CA LYS A 141 -7.53 2.02 10.45
C LYS A 141 -6.24 1.33 10.06
N PHE A 142 -5.23 2.16 9.78
CA PHE A 142 -3.84 1.74 9.76
C PHE A 142 -3.26 1.73 11.19
N ILE A 143 -2.50 0.69 11.49
CA ILE A 143 -1.84 0.46 12.77
C ILE A 143 -0.37 0.24 12.46
N MET A 144 0.51 1.01 13.10
CA MET A 144 1.95 0.81 12.95
C MET A 144 2.39 -0.30 13.89
N LEU A 145 3.17 -1.23 13.36
CA LEU A 145 3.70 -2.35 14.12
C LEU A 145 5.18 -2.10 14.41
N GLN A 146 5.56 -2.21 15.68
CA GLN A 146 6.94 -2.03 16.13
C GLN A 146 7.28 -3.09 17.19
N GLY A 147 7.80 -4.24 16.75
CA GLY A 147 8.10 -5.35 17.67
C GLY A 147 6.89 -5.75 18.53
N SER A 148 7.11 -6.13 19.79
CA SER A 148 6.06 -6.57 20.71
C SER A 148 5.04 -5.49 21.12
N LEU A 149 5.15 -4.25 20.62
CA LEU A 149 4.17 -3.19 20.84
C LEU A 149 3.45 -2.80 19.55
N LYS A 150 2.11 -2.85 19.58
CA LYS A 150 1.24 -2.23 18.58
C LYS A 150 1.08 -0.75 18.95
N MET A 151 1.52 0.18 18.10
CA MET A 151 1.20 1.60 18.24
C MET A 151 0.16 1.99 17.20
N LEU A 152 -0.97 2.54 17.66
CA LEU A 152 -1.98 3.08 16.76
C LEU A 152 -1.40 4.32 16.09
N VAL A 153 -1.14 4.26 14.78
CA VAL A 153 -0.71 5.43 14.01
C VAL A 153 -1.89 5.93 13.21
N THR A 154 -2.52 6.94 13.80
CA THR A 154 -3.50 7.85 13.21
C THR A 154 -4.76 7.21 12.63
N THR A 155 -5.89 7.63 13.19
CA THR A 155 -7.20 7.45 12.59
C THR A 155 -7.30 8.32 11.32
N ILE A 156 -7.38 7.70 10.14
CA ILE A 156 -7.94 8.39 8.96
C ILE A 156 -9.42 7.99 8.98
N ARG A 157 -10.28 8.82 9.58
CA ARG A 157 -11.73 8.58 9.50
C ARG A 157 -12.15 8.88 8.07
N MET A 158 -12.63 7.86 7.37
CA MET A 158 -13.33 8.00 6.11
C MET A 158 -14.80 7.76 6.46
N ASP A 159 -15.64 8.79 6.32
CA ASP A 159 -17.10 8.89 6.64
C ASP A 159 -17.37 9.76 7.91
N GLU A 160 -18.26 10.77 7.90
CA GLU A 160 -19.60 10.85 7.27
C GLU A 160 -19.90 12.14 6.45
N GLU A 161 -20.62 11.91 5.36
CA GLU A 161 -21.63 12.66 4.59
C GLU A 161 -21.85 14.20 4.71
N ASN A 162 -22.08 14.79 3.52
CA ASN A 162 -23.33 15.49 3.24
C ASN A 162 -23.78 15.25 1.78
#